data_AF-A0AAU4W7D9-F1
#
_entry.id   AF-A0AAU4W7D9-F1
#
_cell.length_a   1.000
_cell.length_b   1.000
_cell.length_c   1.000
_cell.angle_alpha   90.00
_cell.angle_beta   90.00
_cell.angle_gamma   90.00
#
_symmetry.space_group_name_H-M   'P 1'
#
loop_
_entity.id
_entity.type
_entity.pdbx_description
1 polymer ?
#
loop_
_entity_poly.entity_id
_entity_poly.type
_entity_poly.pdbx_seq_one_letter_code
_entity_poly.pdbx_strand_id
1 'polypeptide(L)'
;MTGAGTMRRWIKVAVAAAAVLGLGGYIAEPYAQDWWLVGRACDGALPRDSVGQLTPDDAQFTKEETRRVPELGFYGCSLAFDGDHTEGVTLVAMSAYTGRDDQDREFKRAFNEGGFAQQIVLSGGLPGIVDGFGGIRIVTSCPALGKDTEGRPRKMLVRVGVSRDEEKSASGAVYRTAVALANSASEKLGCGARPLKVPRKSAGFDTEERWQRAVSPAKAEGTGCDWVARAGLAKDAGWRLVAETNDTAPTATCDLRTDEGGDAYQAGMTFGAWYGDWSNRLTASDDNGERRPLTATARCDGEAANFALDATKDTPGVDKADRRRLLKEFAEDQVKRRGCSGLRFF
;
A
#
# COMPACT_ATOMS: atom_id res chain seq x y z
N MET A 1 -57.69 41.41 -38.98
CA MET A 1 -57.65 40.20 -38.13
C MET A 1 -56.43 39.37 -38.52
N THR A 2 -55.25 39.64 -37.96
CA THR A 2 -53.99 38.96 -38.34
C THR A 2 -53.02 38.80 -37.16
N GLY A 3 -53.53 38.81 -35.91
CA GLY A 3 -52.69 38.75 -34.69
C GLY A 3 -52.67 37.42 -33.93
N ALA A 4 -53.62 36.51 -34.19
CA ALA A 4 -53.80 35.31 -33.37
C ALA A 4 -52.85 34.14 -33.73
N GLY A 5 -52.38 34.07 -34.98
CA GLY A 5 -51.51 32.99 -35.45
C GLY A 5 -50.07 33.08 -34.95
N THR A 6 -49.56 34.31 -34.80
CA THR A 6 -48.17 34.58 -34.41
C THR A 6 -47.96 34.23 -32.92
N MET A 7 -48.90 34.60 -32.05
CA MET A 7 -48.82 34.37 -30.60
C MET A 7 -48.84 32.88 -30.24
N ARG A 8 -49.69 32.08 -30.91
CA ARG A 8 -49.71 30.61 -30.76
C ARG A 8 -48.42 29.93 -31.21
N ARG A 9 -47.71 30.50 -32.20
CA ARG A 9 -46.44 29.95 -32.69
C ARG A 9 -45.30 30.20 -31.70
N TRP A 10 -45.24 31.39 -31.09
CA TRP A 10 -44.26 31.72 -30.06
C TRP A 10 -44.43 30.90 -28.78
N ILE A 11 -45.67 30.64 -28.35
CA ILE A 11 -45.95 29.77 -27.19
C ILE A 11 -45.45 28.34 -27.45
N LYS A 12 -45.69 27.78 -28.64
CA LYS A 12 -45.20 26.44 -29.00
C LYS A 12 -43.67 26.36 -29.02
N VAL A 13 -42.99 27.39 -29.51
CA VAL A 13 -41.52 27.48 -29.51
C VAL A 13 -40.98 27.57 -28.08
N ALA A 14 -41.60 28.38 -27.21
CA ALA A 14 -41.18 28.50 -25.83
C ALA A 14 -41.37 27.20 -25.04
N VAL A 15 -42.51 26.51 -25.23
CA VAL A 15 -42.78 25.20 -24.60
C VAL A 15 -41.81 24.14 -25.12
N ALA A 16 -41.52 24.10 -26.42
CA ALA A 16 -40.56 23.17 -26.99
C ALA A 16 -39.13 23.44 -26.48
N ALA A 17 -38.73 24.71 -26.39
CA ALA A 17 -37.44 25.09 -25.82
C ALA A 17 -37.34 24.73 -24.34
N ALA A 18 -38.40 24.96 -23.55
CA ALA A 18 -38.44 24.56 -22.15
C ALA A 18 -38.39 23.04 -21.97
N ALA A 19 -39.06 22.26 -22.84
CA ALA A 19 -39.00 20.81 -22.81
C ALA A 19 -37.61 20.28 -23.20
N VAL A 20 -36.96 20.86 -24.21
CA VAL A 20 -35.59 20.48 -24.61
C VAL A 20 -34.57 20.86 -23.55
N LEU A 21 -34.70 22.03 -22.92
CA LEU A 21 -33.84 22.45 -21.82
C LEU A 21 -34.09 21.61 -20.55
N GLY A 22 -35.34 21.25 -20.27
CA GLY A 22 -35.69 20.37 -19.16
C GLY A 22 -35.15 18.94 -19.34
N LEU A 23 -35.33 18.36 -20.53
CA LEU A 23 -34.79 17.04 -20.87
C LEU A 23 -33.26 17.05 -20.95
N GLY A 24 -32.67 18.09 -21.55
CA GLY A 24 -31.22 18.25 -21.63
C GLY A 24 -30.59 18.47 -20.25
N GLY A 25 -31.24 19.25 -19.39
CA GLY A 25 -30.84 19.44 -17.99
C GLY A 25 -30.90 18.14 -17.20
N TYR A 26 -31.99 17.39 -17.31
CA TYR A 26 -32.17 16.10 -16.65
C TYR A 26 -31.11 15.05 -17.08
N ILE A 27 -30.73 15.04 -18.36
CA ILE A 27 -29.70 14.12 -18.86
C ILE A 27 -28.29 14.57 -18.43
N ALA A 28 -28.04 15.88 -18.33
CA ALA A 28 -26.71 16.41 -18.00
C ALA A 28 -26.43 16.51 -16.49
N GLU A 29 -27.47 16.57 -15.66
CA GLU A 29 -27.38 16.66 -14.19
C GLU A 29 -26.47 15.60 -13.54
N PRO A 30 -26.62 14.29 -13.82
CA PRO A 30 -25.76 13.27 -13.22
C PRO A 30 -24.28 13.46 -13.60
N TYR A 31 -23.99 13.78 -14.86
CA TYR A 31 -22.61 14.02 -15.32
C TYR A 31 -22.00 15.28 -14.68
N ALA A 32 -22.79 16.33 -14.48
CA ALA A 32 -22.33 17.54 -13.81
C ALA A 32 -22.03 17.29 -12.33
N GLN A 33 -22.87 16.49 -11.67
CA GLN A 33 -22.67 16.07 -10.28
C GLN A 33 -21.41 15.22 -10.15
N ASP A 34 -21.21 14.22 -11.01
CA ASP A 34 -20.02 13.38 -11.01
C ASP A 34 -18.75 14.20 -11.21
N TRP A 35 -18.75 15.08 -12.22
CA TRP A 35 -17.60 15.93 -12.50
C TRP A 35 -17.25 16.84 -11.32
N TRP A 36 -18.26 17.35 -10.63
CA TRP A 36 -18.10 18.20 -9.46
C TRP A 36 -17.63 17.41 -8.22
N LEU A 37 -18.15 16.21 -7.97
CA LEU A 37 -17.74 15.34 -6.87
C LEU A 37 -16.30 14.89 -7.05
N VAL A 38 -15.94 14.37 -8.22
CA VAL A 38 -14.57 13.97 -8.54
C VAL A 38 -13.60 15.15 -8.44
N GLY A 39 -14.04 16.34 -8.88
CA GLY A 39 -13.23 17.56 -8.83
C GLY A 39 -12.93 18.07 -7.42
N ARG A 40 -13.78 17.77 -6.43
CA ARG A 40 -13.60 18.23 -5.03
C ARG A 40 -13.12 17.14 -4.08
N ALA A 41 -13.37 15.88 -4.40
CA ALA A 41 -12.98 14.75 -3.56
C ALA A 41 -11.50 14.81 -3.19
N CYS A 42 -11.21 14.55 -1.91
CA CYS A 42 -9.85 14.65 -1.35
C CYS A 42 -9.20 16.01 -1.59
N ASP A 43 -9.94 17.11 -1.40
CA ASP A 43 -9.49 18.49 -1.66
C ASP A 43 -8.98 18.69 -3.11
N GLY A 44 -9.53 17.96 -4.08
CA GLY A 44 -9.14 18.00 -5.49
C GLY A 44 -7.84 17.26 -5.81
N ALA A 45 -7.34 16.41 -4.91
CA ALA A 45 -6.09 15.68 -5.10
C ALA A 45 -6.20 14.48 -6.07
N LEU A 46 -7.42 14.02 -6.37
CA LEU A 46 -7.62 12.85 -7.22
C LEU A 46 -7.35 13.17 -8.70
N PRO A 47 -6.41 12.45 -9.37
CA PRO A 47 -6.20 12.64 -10.80
C PRO A 47 -7.40 12.12 -11.59
N ARG A 48 -8.08 13.00 -12.33
CA ARG A 48 -9.32 12.66 -13.09
C ARG A 48 -9.15 11.45 -14.01
N ASP A 49 -8.06 11.38 -14.77
CA ASP A 49 -7.80 10.25 -15.66
C ASP A 49 -7.59 8.93 -14.90
N SER A 50 -7.12 8.99 -13.66
CA SER A 50 -6.95 7.81 -12.82
C SER A 50 -8.27 7.42 -12.16
N VAL A 51 -9.10 8.38 -11.77
CA VAL A 51 -10.47 8.10 -11.31
C VAL A 51 -11.26 7.42 -12.43
N GLY A 52 -11.28 7.97 -13.64
CA GLY A 52 -11.98 7.34 -14.77
C GLY A 52 -11.46 5.96 -15.16
N GLN A 53 -10.20 5.65 -14.89
CA GLN A 53 -9.60 4.32 -15.11
C GLN A 53 -9.89 3.31 -13.98
N LEU A 54 -10.38 3.78 -12.83
CA LEU A 54 -10.72 2.95 -11.66
C LEU A 54 -12.23 2.76 -11.51
N THR A 55 -13.00 3.55 -12.24
CA THR A 55 -14.44 3.69 -12.08
C THR A 55 -15.12 2.68 -13.00
N PRO A 56 -15.97 1.79 -12.48
CA PRO A 56 -16.78 0.90 -13.30
C PRO A 56 -17.63 1.67 -14.32
N ASP A 57 -17.90 1.07 -15.48
CA ASP A 57 -18.60 1.74 -16.59
C ASP A 57 -20.03 2.24 -16.22
N ASP A 58 -20.69 1.62 -15.24
CA ASP A 58 -22.03 1.93 -14.75
C ASP A 58 -22.06 2.77 -13.46
N ALA A 59 -20.91 3.18 -12.95
CA ALA A 59 -20.81 3.87 -11.67
C ALA A 59 -21.25 5.34 -11.74
N GLN A 60 -22.04 5.76 -10.75
CA GLN A 60 -22.41 7.16 -10.50
C GLN A 60 -21.88 7.61 -9.14
N PHE A 61 -21.18 8.74 -9.09
CA PHE A 61 -20.62 9.22 -7.83
C PHE A 61 -21.70 9.84 -6.95
N THR A 62 -21.76 9.36 -5.72
CA THR A 62 -22.82 9.75 -4.79
C THR A 62 -22.30 10.57 -3.62
N LYS A 63 -21.03 10.37 -3.24
CA LYS A 63 -20.49 11.00 -2.04
C LYS A 63 -18.99 11.24 -2.11
N GLU A 64 -18.59 12.42 -1.65
CA GLU A 64 -17.23 12.69 -1.21
C GLU A 64 -17.24 13.07 0.27
N GLU A 65 -16.25 12.60 1.01
CA GLU A 65 -16.00 13.06 2.37
C GLU A 65 -14.56 13.51 2.49
N THR A 66 -14.34 14.59 3.23
CA THR A 66 -13.01 15.05 3.62
C THR A 66 -13.06 15.46 5.08
N ARG A 67 -12.13 14.92 5.87
CA ARG A 67 -11.98 15.22 7.30
C ARG A 67 -10.53 15.56 7.62
N ARG A 68 -10.32 16.67 8.33
CA ARG A 68 -9.00 17.08 8.80
C ARG A 68 -9.06 17.41 10.28
N VAL A 69 -8.09 16.90 11.04
CA VAL A 69 -7.90 17.24 12.45
C VAL A 69 -6.39 17.50 12.64
N PRO A 70 -5.90 18.70 12.28
CA PRO A 70 -4.48 19.02 12.28
C PRO A 70 -3.81 18.84 13.66
N GLU A 71 -4.54 19.11 14.73
CA GLU A 71 -4.07 18.98 16.12
C GLU A 71 -3.73 17.53 16.48
N LEU A 72 -4.43 16.58 15.84
CA LEU A 72 -4.16 15.14 15.95
C LEU A 72 -3.27 14.62 14.82
N GLY A 73 -2.86 15.50 13.89
CA GLY A 73 -2.06 15.09 12.74
C GLY A 73 -2.80 14.16 11.79
N PHE A 74 -4.12 14.32 11.66
CA PHE A 74 -4.98 13.45 10.87
C PHE A 74 -5.56 14.18 9.64
N TYR A 75 -5.53 13.49 8.52
CA TYR A 75 -6.24 13.86 7.29
C TYR A 75 -6.83 12.61 6.66
N GLY A 76 -8.13 12.64 6.34
CA GLY A 76 -8.80 11.53 5.66
C GLY A 76 -9.75 12.04 4.60
N CYS A 77 -9.94 11.24 3.57
CA CYS A 77 -10.93 11.52 2.54
C CYS A 77 -11.43 10.23 1.89
N SER A 78 -12.59 10.30 1.25
CA SER A 78 -13.14 9.22 0.45
C SER A 78 -13.97 9.74 -0.71
N LEU A 79 -14.09 8.90 -1.73
CA LEU A 79 -14.99 9.06 -2.86
C LEU A 79 -15.75 7.74 -3.02
N ALA A 80 -17.08 7.81 -3.04
CA ALA A 80 -17.97 6.68 -3.17
C ALA A 80 -18.88 6.81 -4.40
N PHE A 81 -19.27 5.67 -4.93
CA PHE A 81 -20.16 5.53 -6.07
C PHE A 81 -21.23 4.49 -5.79
N ASP A 82 -22.31 4.60 -6.54
CA ASP A 82 -23.35 3.58 -6.67
C ASP A 82 -23.24 2.97 -8.08
N GLY A 83 -23.55 1.69 -8.22
CA GLY A 83 -23.63 0.96 -9.48
C GLY A 83 -24.95 0.19 -9.56
N ASP A 84 -25.18 -0.55 -10.64
CA ASP A 84 -26.48 -1.18 -10.92
C ASP A 84 -26.98 -2.12 -9.81
N HIS A 85 -26.06 -2.70 -9.03
CA HIS A 85 -26.34 -3.64 -7.95
C HIS A 85 -25.63 -3.32 -6.63
N THR A 86 -25.02 -2.15 -6.51
CA THR A 86 -24.21 -1.79 -5.34
C THR A 86 -24.43 -0.34 -4.93
N GLU A 87 -24.75 -0.07 -3.66
CA GLU A 87 -24.94 1.27 -3.13
C GLU A 87 -23.79 1.66 -2.18
N GLY A 88 -23.26 2.88 -2.32
CA GLY A 88 -22.28 3.46 -1.42
C GLY A 88 -20.90 2.79 -1.43
N VAL A 89 -20.51 2.19 -2.55
CA VAL A 89 -19.20 1.53 -2.69
C VAL A 89 -18.11 2.58 -2.69
N THR A 90 -17.14 2.42 -1.80
CA THR A 90 -15.98 3.32 -1.76
C THR A 90 -15.05 3.01 -2.94
N LEU A 91 -14.97 3.93 -3.91
CA LEU A 91 -13.99 3.86 -4.99
C LEU A 91 -12.57 4.02 -4.43
N VAL A 92 -12.39 5.07 -3.62
CA VAL A 92 -11.11 5.45 -3.01
C VAL A 92 -11.37 5.90 -1.59
N ALA A 93 -10.56 5.43 -0.64
CA ALA A 93 -10.45 6.01 0.69
C ALA A 93 -8.99 6.20 1.08
N MET A 94 -8.68 7.33 1.69
CA MET A 94 -7.36 7.63 2.22
C MET A 94 -7.44 8.09 3.66
N SER A 95 -6.45 7.67 4.44
CA SER A 95 -6.20 8.21 5.78
C SER A 95 -4.71 8.43 5.95
N ALA A 96 -4.33 9.59 6.45
CA ALA A 96 -2.97 10.00 6.72
C ALA A 96 -2.80 10.41 8.18
N TYR A 97 -1.70 9.96 8.78
CA TYR A 97 -1.42 10.11 10.19
C TYR A 97 0.02 10.54 10.43
N THR A 98 0.23 11.62 11.19
CA THR A 98 1.56 12.00 11.71
C THR A 98 1.74 11.65 13.20
N GLY A 99 0.68 11.22 13.86
CA GLY A 99 0.71 10.71 15.24
C GLY A 99 1.21 9.26 15.29
N ARG A 100 2.15 8.96 16.18
CA ARG A 100 2.77 7.63 16.30
C ARG A 100 1.74 6.55 16.65
N ASP A 101 0.88 6.78 17.63
CA ASP A 101 -0.09 5.78 18.10
C ASP A 101 -1.07 5.37 16.99
N ASP A 102 -1.43 6.31 16.10
CA ASP A 102 -2.25 6.02 14.95
C ASP A 102 -1.51 5.18 13.90
N GLN A 103 -0.23 5.47 13.67
CA GLN A 103 0.63 4.68 12.78
C GLN A 103 0.80 3.25 13.30
N ASP A 104 1.10 3.12 14.60
CA ASP A 104 1.24 1.83 15.28
C ASP A 104 -0.06 1.02 15.21
N ARG A 105 -1.22 1.67 15.38
CA ARG A 105 -2.55 1.04 15.24
C ARG A 105 -2.80 0.55 13.82
N GLU A 106 -2.43 1.33 12.80
CA GLU A 106 -2.61 0.93 11.41
C GLU A 106 -1.70 -0.22 11.02
N PHE A 107 -0.45 -0.22 11.47
CA PHE A 107 0.44 -1.36 11.29
C PHE A 107 0.01 -2.57 12.13
N LYS A 108 -0.66 -2.38 13.26
CA LYS A 108 -1.33 -3.43 14.02
C LYS A 108 -2.42 -4.16 13.25
N ARG A 109 -3.15 -3.45 12.39
CA ARG A 109 -4.16 -4.06 11.53
C ARG A 109 -3.54 -4.76 10.33
N ALA A 110 -2.50 -4.16 9.74
CA ALA A 110 -1.84 -4.70 8.55
C ALA A 110 -0.99 -5.95 8.84
N PHE A 111 -0.33 -5.97 10.01
CA PHE A 111 0.56 -7.04 10.43
C PHE A 111 0.04 -7.68 11.71
N ASN A 112 -0.57 -8.86 11.53
CA ASN A 112 -0.98 -9.77 12.60
C ASN A 112 0.25 -10.36 13.32
N GLU A 113 0.01 -11.23 14.30
CA GLU A 113 1.05 -11.84 15.13
C GLU A 113 2.14 -12.51 14.27
N GLY A 114 3.41 -12.19 14.54
CA GLY A 114 4.56 -12.65 13.76
C GLY A 114 4.90 -11.80 12.52
N GLY A 115 4.00 -10.97 12.02
CA GLY A 115 4.29 -9.97 10.99
C GLY A 115 4.45 -10.49 9.56
N PHE A 116 4.28 -11.80 9.34
CA PHE A 116 4.47 -12.48 8.05
C PHE A 116 3.23 -12.42 7.13
N ALA A 117 2.35 -11.46 7.35
CA ALA A 117 1.26 -11.18 6.42
C ALA A 117 1.83 -10.88 5.03
N GLN A 118 1.15 -11.38 3.99
CA GLN A 118 1.57 -11.15 2.62
C GLN A 118 1.62 -9.65 2.33
N GLN A 119 2.69 -9.23 1.67
CA GLN A 119 2.92 -7.85 1.29
C GLN A 119 3.73 -7.78 -0.01
N ILE A 120 3.57 -6.67 -0.73
CA ILE A 120 4.31 -6.36 -1.96
C ILE A 120 4.94 -4.99 -1.77
N VAL A 121 6.23 -4.84 -2.04
CA VAL A 121 6.86 -3.51 -1.96
C VAL A 121 6.50 -2.67 -3.17
N LEU A 122 6.25 -1.38 -2.96
CA LEU A 122 5.90 -0.50 -4.08
C LEU A 122 7.06 -0.34 -5.06
N SER A 123 6.72 -0.35 -6.35
CA SER A 123 7.67 -0.23 -7.45
C SER A 123 8.36 1.13 -7.49
N GLY A 124 9.56 1.18 -8.08
CA GLY A 124 10.31 2.42 -8.30
C GLY A 124 10.91 3.04 -7.04
N GLY A 125 11.08 2.26 -5.97
CA GLY A 125 11.67 2.73 -4.72
C GLY A 125 10.75 3.64 -3.91
N LEU A 126 9.43 3.54 -4.14
CA LEU A 126 8.45 4.21 -3.30
C LEU A 126 8.49 3.64 -1.88
N PRO A 127 8.36 4.49 -0.84
CA PRO A 127 8.56 4.09 0.54
C PRO A 127 7.28 3.47 1.11
N GLY A 128 6.84 2.36 0.53
CA GLY A 128 5.56 1.77 0.88
C GLY A 128 5.38 0.35 0.40
N ILE A 129 4.23 -0.19 0.77
CA ILE A 129 3.80 -1.56 0.46
C ILE A 129 2.33 -1.59 0.05
N VAL A 130 1.92 -2.72 -0.52
CA VAL A 130 0.53 -3.19 -0.50
C VAL A 130 0.44 -4.29 0.55
N ASP A 131 -0.48 -4.15 1.49
CA ASP A 131 -0.72 -5.15 2.52
C ASP A 131 -1.62 -6.31 2.03
N GLY A 132 -1.74 -7.36 2.83
CA GLY A 132 -2.56 -8.54 2.50
C GLY A 132 -4.06 -8.26 2.36
N PHE A 133 -4.52 -7.03 2.63
CA PHE A 133 -5.88 -6.58 2.40
C PHE A 133 -6.01 -5.71 1.13
N GLY A 134 -4.96 -5.58 0.31
CA GLY A 134 -4.94 -4.72 -0.87
C GLY A 134 -4.77 -3.23 -0.55
N GLY A 135 -4.54 -2.88 0.71
CA GLY A 135 -4.33 -1.50 1.14
C GLY A 135 -2.91 -1.04 0.84
N ILE A 136 -2.78 0.09 0.14
CA ILE A 136 -1.48 0.73 -0.09
C ILE A 136 -1.10 1.53 1.14
N ARG A 137 0.13 1.35 1.62
CA ARG A 137 0.69 2.02 2.79
C ARG A 137 2.00 2.68 2.43
N ILE A 138 2.05 4.00 2.53
CA ILE A 138 3.22 4.82 2.21
C ILE A 138 3.69 5.49 3.50
N VAL A 139 4.96 5.33 3.85
CA VAL A 139 5.59 5.98 5.00
C VAL A 139 6.62 6.98 4.51
N THR A 140 6.47 8.25 4.86
CA THR A 140 7.43 9.29 4.50
C THR A 140 7.94 10.01 5.74
N SER A 141 9.19 10.48 5.70
CA SER A 141 9.71 11.37 6.73
C SER A 141 9.04 12.75 6.64
N CYS A 142 8.74 13.35 7.80
CA CYS A 142 8.16 14.67 7.92
C CYS A 142 9.14 15.67 8.54
N PRO A 143 10.11 16.18 7.77
CA PRO A 143 11.15 17.05 8.30
C PRO A 143 10.61 18.37 8.87
N ALA A 144 9.52 18.91 8.32
CA ALA A 144 8.95 20.17 8.81
C ALA A 144 8.29 20.04 10.20
N LEU A 145 7.92 18.82 10.60
CA LEU A 145 7.38 18.53 11.93
C LEU A 145 8.49 18.23 12.96
N GLY A 146 9.76 18.26 12.54
CA GLY A 146 10.92 18.07 13.41
C GLY A 146 10.97 16.68 14.04
N LYS A 147 11.20 16.65 15.35
CA LYS A 147 11.34 15.42 16.13
C LYS A 147 10.14 15.22 17.07
N ASP A 148 9.89 13.97 17.42
CA ASP A 148 8.95 13.64 18.49
C ASP A 148 9.57 13.82 19.89
N THR A 149 8.79 13.51 20.92
CA THR A 149 9.20 13.62 22.33
C THR A 149 10.36 12.70 22.71
N GLU A 150 10.63 11.66 21.93
CA GLU A 150 11.76 10.74 22.12
C GLU A 150 12.97 11.14 21.24
N GLY A 151 12.89 12.30 20.57
CA GLY A 151 13.98 12.83 19.74
C GLY A 151 14.11 12.16 18.36
N ARG A 152 13.12 11.36 17.94
CA ARG A 152 13.11 10.68 16.64
C ARG A 152 12.51 11.57 15.56
N PRO A 153 12.95 11.46 14.30
CA PRO A 153 12.31 12.17 13.18
C PRO A 153 10.84 11.77 13.06
N ARG A 154 9.94 12.75 12.93
CA ARG A 154 8.53 12.45 12.68
C ARG A 154 8.32 11.88 11.28
N LYS A 155 7.31 11.03 11.14
CA LYS A 155 6.90 10.40 9.88
C LYS A 155 5.41 10.62 9.64
N MET A 156 4.99 10.44 8.39
CA MET A 156 3.60 10.33 8.00
C MET A 156 3.36 8.95 7.42
N LEU A 157 2.33 8.27 7.90
CA LEU A 157 1.77 7.08 7.26
C LEU A 157 0.53 7.50 6.48
N VAL A 158 0.49 7.15 5.20
CA VAL A 158 -0.69 7.28 4.34
C VAL A 158 -1.18 5.89 3.99
N ARG A 159 -2.44 5.59 4.33
CA ARG A 159 -3.15 4.40 3.89
C ARG A 159 -4.11 4.79 2.77
N VAL A 160 -4.06 4.09 1.65
CA VAL A 160 -4.99 4.23 0.52
C VAL A 160 -5.65 2.88 0.26
N GLY A 161 -6.97 2.85 0.22
CA GLY A 161 -7.76 1.75 -0.30
C GLY A 161 -8.40 2.16 -1.62
N VAL A 162 -8.42 1.24 -2.58
CA VAL A 162 -9.15 1.36 -3.85
C VAL A 162 -10.11 0.17 -3.98
N SER A 163 -11.20 0.31 -4.73
CA SER A 163 -12.09 -0.81 -5.03
C SER A 163 -11.34 -1.94 -5.76
N ARG A 164 -11.70 -3.19 -5.45
CA ARG A 164 -10.91 -4.40 -5.80
C ARG A 164 -11.14 -4.95 -7.20
N ASP A 165 -12.15 -4.48 -7.94
CA ASP A 165 -12.56 -5.10 -9.21
C ASP A 165 -11.61 -4.82 -10.39
N GLU A 166 -10.58 -3.98 -10.23
CA GLU A 166 -9.73 -3.53 -11.34
C GLU A 166 -8.20 -3.65 -11.10
N GLU A 167 -7.80 -4.46 -10.13
CA GLU A 167 -6.40 -4.52 -9.66
C GLU A 167 -5.38 -4.96 -10.74
N LYS A 168 -5.82 -5.62 -11.82
CA LYS A 168 -4.92 -6.07 -12.91
C LYS A 168 -4.75 -5.03 -14.03
N SER A 169 -5.84 -4.42 -14.51
CA SER A 169 -5.83 -3.50 -15.67
C SER A 169 -5.46 -2.06 -15.29
N ALA A 170 -5.69 -1.65 -14.05
CA ALA A 170 -5.55 -0.26 -13.61
C ALA A 170 -4.37 0.01 -12.67
N SER A 171 -3.39 -0.90 -12.54
CA SER A 171 -2.27 -0.75 -11.59
C SER A 171 -1.58 0.63 -11.71
N GLY A 172 -1.38 1.14 -12.93
CA GLY A 172 -0.83 2.47 -13.16
C GLY A 172 -1.70 3.60 -12.58
N ALA A 173 -3.03 3.50 -12.69
CA ALA A 173 -3.97 4.44 -12.10
C ALA A 173 -3.95 4.37 -10.57
N VAL A 174 -3.91 3.17 -10.00
CA VAL A 174 -3.78 2.98 -8.54
C VAL A 174 -2.52 3.66 -8.00
N TYR A 175 -1.36 3.46 -8.65
CA TYR A 175 -0.10 4.14 -8.24
C TYR A 175 -0.21 5.67 -8.35
N ARG A 176 -0.78 6.19 -9.44
CA ARG A 176 -0.99 7.64 -9.61
C ARG A 176 -1.87 8.22 -8.53
N THR A 177 -2.99 7.56 -8.22
CA THR A 177 -3.93 7.95 -7.17
C THR A 177 -3.25 7.93 -5.80
N ALA A 178 -2.58 6.83 -5.44
CA ALA A 178 -1.92 6.71 -4.13
C ALA A 178 -0.81 7.75 -3.93
N VAL A 179 0.02 8.00 -4.95
CA VAL A 179 1.08 9.02 -4.92
C VAL A 179 0.49 10.43 -4.82
N ALA A 180 -0.55 10.74 -5.60
CA ALA A 180 -1.20 12.05 -5.55
C ALA A 180 -1.82 12.33 -4.17
N LEU A 181 -2.51 11.33 -3.59
CA LEU A 181 -3.09 11.44 -2.25
C LEU A 181 -2.02 11.56 -1.16
N ALA A 182 -0.92 10.81 -1.25
CA ALA A 182 0.18 10.94 -0.30
C ALA A 182 0.87 12.30 -0.37
N ASN A 183 1.03 12.86 -1.57
CA ASN A 183 1.57 14.21 -1.76
C ASN A 183 0.62 15.28 -1.21
N SER A 184 -0.69 15.15 -1.47
CA SER A 184 -1.70 16.05 -0.90
C SER A 184 -1.72 15.97 0.63
N ALA A 185 -1.70 14.76 1.20
CA ALA A 185 -1.64 14.58 2.64
C ALA A 185 -0.40 15.24 3.26
N SER A 186 0.76 15.13 2.62
CA SER A 186 1.98 15.80 3.07
C SER A 186 1.82 17.32 3.14
N GLU A 187 1.19 17.92 2.12
CA GLU A 187 0.87 19.35 2.08
C GLU A 187 -0.13 19.72 3.18
N LYS A 188 -1.25 19.01 3.28
CA LYS A 188 -2.34 19.34 4.22
C LYS A 188 -1.96 19.16 5.68
N LEU A 189 -1.03 18.25 5.97
CA LEU A 189 -0.51 18.01 7.32
C LEU A 189 0.78 18.78 7.61
N GLY A 190 1.28 19.59 6.66
CA GLY A 190 2.53 20.34 6.84
C GLY A 190 3.74 19.43 7.10
N CYS A 191 3.72 18.19 6.58
CA CYS A 191 4.76 17.19 6.79
C CYS A 191 6.12 17.65 6.22
N GLY A 192 6.09 18.37 5.10
CA GLY A 192 7.31 18.81 4.40
C GLY A 192 8.06 17.67 3.72
N ALA A 193 7.41 16.52 3.48
CA ALA A 193 8.01 15.43 2.74
C ALA A 193 8.26 15.86 1.29
N ARG A 194 9.37 15.41 0.71
CA ARG A 194 9.65 15.58 -0.71
C ARG A 194 8.53 14.90 -1.54
N PRO A 195 7.96 15.57 -2.55
CA PRO A 195 6.92 14.97 -3.38
C PRO A 195 7.38 13.66 -4.00
N LEU A 196 6.56 12.62 -3.81
CA LEU A 196 6.74 11.30 -4.39
C LEU A 196 6.45 11.35 -5.89
N LYS A 197 7.14 10.48 -6.64
CA LYS A 197 6.98 10.36 -8.09
C LYS A 197 6.39 9.01 -8.43
N VAL A 198 5.46 9.02 -9.37
CA VAL A 198 4.88 7.81 -9.92
C VAL A 198 5.96 7.07 -10.73
N PRO A 199 6.15 5.75 -10.54
CA PRO A 199 7.12 4.99 -11.31
C PRO A 199 6.70 4.89 -12.78
N ARG A 200 7.68 4.85 -13.70
CA ARG A 200 7.41 4.68 -15.15
C ARG A 200 6.83 3.30 -15.48
N LYS A 201 7.15 2.29 -14.66
CA LYS A 201 6.65 0.93 -14.74
C LYS A 201 6.14 0.55 -13.35
N SER A 202 4.86 0.21 -13.25
CA SER A 202 4.27 -0.41 -12.05
C SER A 202 4.19 -1.91 -12.28
N ALA A 203 4.63 -2.69 -11.28
CA ALA A 203 4.21 -4.08 -11.19
C ALA A 203 2.74 -4.13 -10.71
N GLY A 204 2.00 -5.13 -11.16
CA GLY A 204 0.69 -5.46 -10.61
C GLY A 204 0.80 -5.93 -9.15
N PHE A 205 -0.34 -5.97 -8.46
CA PHE A 205 -0.44 -6.38 -7.06
C PHE A 205 -0.87 -7.84 -6.88
N ASP A 206 -0.90 -8.63 -7.97
CA ASP A 206 -1.33 -10.02 -7.97
C ASP A 206 -0.31 -10.94 -7.29
N THR A 207 -0.82 -11.72 -6.32
CA THR A 207 -0.09 -12.66 -5.49
C THR A 207 0.29 -13.96 -6.20
N GLU A 208 -0.44 -14.37 -7.23
CA GLU A 208 -0.12 -15.53 -8.08
C GLU A 208 0.95 -15.16 -9.12
N GLU A 209 0.84 -13.98 -9.74
CA GLU A 209 1.90 -13.45 -10.62
C GLU A 209 3.22 -13.20 -9.87
N ARG A 210 3.15 -12.97 -8.57
CA ARG A 210 4.33 -12.81 -7.72
C ARG A 210 5.28 -14.02 -7.83
N TRP A 211 4.77 -15.25 -7.81
CA TRP A 211 5.60 -16.45 -7.92
C TRP A 211 6.07 -16.74 -9.34
N GLN A 212 5.41 -16.19 -10.36
CA GLN A 212 5.92 -16.23 -11.74
C GLN A 212 7.24 -15.45 -11.88
N ARG A 213 7.44 -14.41 -11.05
CA ARG A 213 8.69 -13.64 -10.98
C ARG A 213 9.77 -14.30 -10.11
N ALA A 214 9.47 -15.44 -9.49
CA ALA A 214 10.41 -16.10 -8.59
C ALA A 214 11.65 -16.60 -9.34
N VAL A 215 12.83 -16.34 -8.77
CA VAL A 215 14.14 -16.71 -9.33
C VAL A 215 14.75 -17.87 -8.55
N SER A 216 15.69 -18.60 -9.15
CA SER A 216 16.47 -19.57 -8.37
C SER A 216 17.46 -18.85 -7.43
N PRO A 217 17.89 -19.46 -6.31
CA PRO A 217 18.91 -18.91 -5.42
C PRO A 217 20.17 -18.42 -6.14
N ALA A 218 20.63 -19.15 -7.15
CA ALA A 218 21.80 -18.78 -7.95
C ALA A 218 21.61 -17.47 -8.76
N LYS A 219 20.36 -17.07 -9.01
CA LYS A 219 19.99 -15.83 -9.69
C LYS A 219 19.53 -14.74 -8.72
N ALA A 220 19.72 -14.92 -7.41
CA ALA A 220 19.36 -13.92 -6.40
C ALA A 220 20.32 -12.72 -6.39
N GLU A 221 21.50 -12.83 -7.01
CA GLU A 221 22.46 -11.73 -7.09
C GLU A 221 21.82 -10.48 -7.75
N GLY A 222 22.03 -9.32 -7.13
CA GLY A 222 21.42 -8.06 -7.56
C GLY A 222 19.97 -7.84 -7.10
N THR A 223 19.33 -8.83 -6.48
CA THR A 223 18.07 -8.62 -5.76
C THR A 223 18.32 -8.05 -4.36
N GLY A 224 17.28 -7.62 -3.64
CA GLY A 224 17.43 -7.28 -2.22
C GLY A 224 17.47 -8.48 -1.28
N CYS A 225 17.56 -9.69 -1.85
CA CYS A 225 17.77 -10.96 -1.15
C CYS A 225 19.02 -11.69 -1.70
N ASP A 226 20.05 -10.95 -2.12
CA ASP A 226 21.28 -11.50 -2.73
C ASP A 226 22.06 -12.43 -1.79
N TRP A 227 21.93 -12.25 -0.48
CA TRP A 227 22.49 -13.15 0.53
C TRP A 227 22.10 -14.62 0.29
N VAL A 228 20.92 -14.87 -0.28
CA VAL A 228 20.42 -16.22 -0.62
C VAL A 228 21.36 -16.95 -1.60
N ALA A 229 22.02 -16.23 -2.51
CA ALA A 229 22.96 -16.83 -3.46
C ALA A 229 24.17 -17.47 -2.76
N ARG A 230 24.50 -17.01 -1.55
CA ARG A 230 25.64 -17.47 -0.74
C ARG A 230 25.22 -18.30 0.47
N ALA A 231 23.91 -18.51 0.66
CA ALA A 231 23.34 -19.12 1.86
C ALA A 231 23.56 -20.64 2.00
N GLY A 232 24.02 -21.30 0.93
CA GLY A 232 24.31 -22.73 0.93
C GLY A 232 23.08 -23.64 0.96
N LEU A 233 21.95 -23.19 0.37
CA LEU A 233 20.73 -24.01 0.26
C LEU A 233 20.97 -25.27 -0.59
N ALA A 234 20.28 -26.37 -0.25
CA ALA A 234 20.34 -27.63 -0.97
C ALA A 234 19.97 -27.44 -2.44
N LYS A 235 20.89 -27.76 -3.36
CA LYS A 235 20.76 -27.40 -4.79
C LYS A 235 19.71 -28.23 -5.54
N ASP A 236 19.41 -29.41 -5.03
CA ASP A 236 18.50 -30.41 -5.57
C ASP A 236 17.04 -30.18 -5.17
N ALA A 237 16.77 -29.39 -4.12
CA ALA A 237 15.42 -29.13 -3.61
C ALA A 237 14.57 -28.16 -4.45
N GLY A 238 15.05 -27.69 -5.60
CA GLY A 238 14.25 -26.86 -6.52
C GLY A 238 13.81 -25.51 -5.93
N TRP A 239 14.63 -24.89 -5.08
CA TRP A 239 14.29 -23.62 -4.43
C TRP A 239 13.97 -22.49 -5.41
N ARG A 240 12.92 -21.73 -5.09
CA ARG A 240 12.50 -20.50 -5.74
C ARG A 240 12.39 -19.38 -4.72
N LEU A 241 12.86 -18.21 -5.11
CA LEU A 241 12.96 -17.00 -4.30
C LEU A 241 12.10 -15.89 -4.89
N VAL A 242 11.28 -15.27 -4.04
CA VAL A 242 10.69 -13.96 -4.30
C VAL A 242 11.25 -12.94 -3.32
N ALA A 243 11.78 -11.85 -3.85
CA ALA A 243 12.28 -10.72 -3.07
C ALA A 243 11.28 -9.55 -3.15
N GLU A 244 10.65 -9.21 -2.03
CA GLU A 244 9.83 -8.01 -1.88
C GLU A 244 10.59 -7.02 -1.00
N THR A 245 11.58 -6.37 -1.61
CA THR A 245 12.57 -5.56 -0.91
C THR A 245 12.82 -4.27 -1.67
N ASN A 246 12.87 -3.13 -0.98
CA ASN A 246 13.51 -1.93 -1.48
C ASN A 246 14.11 -1.14 -0.28
N ASP A 247 14.93 -0.13 -0.54
CA ASP A 247 15.67 0.58 0.51
C ASP A 247 14.82 1.55 1.34
N THR A 248 13.60 1.87 0.89
CA THR A 248 12.76 2.94 1.45
C THR A 248 11.45 2.45 2.06
N ALA A 249 11.05 1.21 1.78
CA ALA A 249 9.81 0.61 2.27
C ALA A 249 9.85 0.41 3.79
N PRO A 250 8.71 0.43 4.48
CA PRO A 250 8.68 0.16 5.92
C PRO A 250 8.99 -1.31 6.27
N THR A 251 9.03 -2.19 5.27
CA THR A 251 9.28 -3.62 5.43
C THR A 251 10.11 -4.18 4.25
N ALA A 252 10.62 -5.40 4.42
CA ALA A 252 11.22 -6.19 3.37
C ALA A 252 10.95 -7.68 3.62
N THR A 253 10.70 -8.48 2.57
CA THR A 253 10.64 -9.94 2.68
C THR A 253 11.47 -10.67 1.65
N CYS A 254 12.03 -11.81 2.07
CA CYS A 254 12.59 -12.82 1.19
C CYS A 254 11.83 -14.12 1.41
N ASP A 255 11.08 -14.55 0.40
CA ASP A 255 10.24 -15.73 0.45
C ASP A 255 10.86 -16.84 -0.39
N LEU A 256 11.16 -17.97 0.25
CA LEU A 256 11.73 -19.17 -0.36
C LEU A 256 10.71 -20.29 -0.32
N ARG A 257 10.48 -20.95 -1.45
CA ARG A 257 9.63 -22.14 -1.54
C ARG A 257 10.27 -23.19 -2.44
N THR A 258 9.97 -24.45 -2.19
CA THR A 258 10.31 -25.56 -3.10
C THR A 258 9.12 -25.85 -4.01
N ASP A 259 9.41 -26.25 -5.24
CA ASP A 259 8.37 -26.77 -6.16
C ASP A 259 7.91 -28.20 -5.77
N GLU A 260 8.54 -28.82 -4.77
CA GLU A 260 8.15 -30.12 -4.22
C GLU A 260 7.01 -30.01 -3.20
N GLY A 261 5.95 -30.78 -3.44
CA GLY A 261 4.70 -30.83 -2.66
C GLY A 261 3.52 -30.42 -3.53
N GLY A 262 2.55 -31.31 -3.72
CA GLY A 262 1.29 -30.97 -4.41
C GLY A 262 0.58 -29.79 -3.71
N ASP A 263 -0.40 -29.21 -4.38
CA ASP A 263 -1.12 -27.94 -4.10
C ASP A 263 -1.49 -27.63 -2.63
N ALA A 264 -1.43 -28.60 -1.73
CA ALA A 264 -1.78 -28.47 -0.32
C ALA A 264 -0.61 -28.10 0.63
N TYR A 265 0.66 -28.40 0.34
CA TYR A 265 1.78 -28.12 1.26
C TYR A 265 3.12 -27.89 0.53
N GLN A 266 3.41 -26.62 0.21
CA GLN A 266 4.75 -26.22 -0.24
C GLN A 266 5.62 -25.89 0.98
N ALA A 267 6.74 -26.60 1.13
CA ALA A 267 7.74 -26.24 2.15
C ALA A 267 8.34 -24.87 1.82
N GLY A 268 8.51 -24.04 2.85
CA GLY A 268 8.94 -22.67 2.62
C GLY A 268 9.56 -22.02 3.85
N MET A 269 10.30 -20.95 3.56
CA MET A 269 10.88 -20.06 4.55
C MET A 269 10.54 -18.62 4.16
N THR A 270 10.04 -17.85 5.11
CA THR A 270 9.83 -16.41 4.95
C THR A 270 10.74 -15.67 5.91
N PHE A 271 11.57 -14.80 5.35
CA PHE A 271 12.40 -13.87 6.09
C PHE A 271 11.75 -12.51 6.04
N GLY A 272 11.50 -11.91 7.20
CA GLY A 272 10.83 -10.61 7.34
C GLY A 272 11.73 -9.60 8.03
N ALA A 273 11.78 -8.38 7.49
CA ALA A 273 12.36 -7.20 8.13
C ALA A 273 11.29 -6.12 8.25
N TRP A 274 11.21 -5.48 9.41
CA TRP A 274 10.26 -4.41 9.70
C TRP A 274 10.99 -3.23 10.36
N TYR A 275 10.78 -2.03 9.82
CA TYR A 275 11.53 -0.82 10.18
C TYR A 275 10.62 0.22 10.84
N GLY A 276 10.90 0.54 12.10
CA GLY A 276 10.12 1.45 12.95
C GLY A 276 9.70 0.78 14.26
N ASP A 277 9.44 1.57 15.30
CA ASP A 277 9.20 1.04 16.64
C ASP A 277 7.93 0.19 16.79
N TRP A 278 6.96 0.39 15.89
CA TRP A 278 5.75 -0.43 15.73
C TRP A 278 6.06 -1.93 15.52
N SER A 279 7.27 -2.25 15.04
CA SER A 279 7.71 -3.61 14.73
C SER A 279 8.14 -4.42 15.96
N ASN A 280 8.40 -3.79 17.11
CA ASN A 280 8.90 -4.50 18.31
C ASN A 280 7.98 -5.63 18.76
N ARG A 281 6.67 -5.46 18.61
CA ARG A 281 5.67 -6.47 18.95
C ARG A 281 5.70 -7.70 18.04
N LEU A 282 6.24 -7.60 16.82
CA LEU A 282 6.23 -8.70 15.85
C LEU A 282 7.21 -9.81 16.23
N THR A 283 8.23 -9.48 17.01
CA THR A 283 9.27 -10.41 17.48
C THR A 283 9.20 -10.66 18.98
N ALA A 284 8.15 -10.18 19.66
CA ALA A 284 7.88 -10.46 21.06
C ALA A 284 6.87 -11.61 21.19
N SER A 285 7.02 -12.40 22.26
CA SER A 285 6.08 -13.43 22.68
C SER A 285 4.89 -12.77 23.37
N ASP A 286 3.68 -13.22 23.07
CA ASP A 286 2.45 -12.65 23.62
C ASP A 286 2.27 -13.00 25.11
N ASP A 287 2.84 -14.12 25.56
CA ASP A 287 2.68 -14.63 26.92
C ASP A 287 3.50 -13.87 27.97
N ASN A 288 4.70 -13.42 27.61
CA ASN A 288 5.66 -12.86 28.56
C ASN A 288 6.48 -11.67 28.02
N GLY A 289 6.25 -11.24 26.77
CA GLY A 289 7.00 -10.16 26.14
C GLY A 289 8.46 -10.49 25.80
N GLU A 290 8.93 -11.72 26.06
CA GLU A 290 10.27 -12.16 25.68
C GLU A 290 10.41 -12.25 24.16
N ARG A 291 11.63 -12.14 23.65
CA ARG A 291 11.85 -12.24 22.20
C ARG A 291 11.61 -13.68 21.74
N ARG A 292 10.86 -13.83 20.64
CA ARG A 292 10.63 -15.13 20.00
C ARG A 292 11.97 -15.66 19.48
N PRO A 293 12.21 -16.99 19.50
CA PRO A 293 13.37 -17.58 18.85
C PRO A 293 13.40 -17.24 17.36
N LEU A 294 14.59 -17.26 16.75
CA LEU A 294 14.77 -16.94 15.33
C LEU A 294 14.35 -15.50 15.02
N THR A 295 14.72 -14.59 15.92
CA THR A 295 14.55 -13.15 15.70
C THR A 295 15.86 -12.40 15.89
N ALA A 296 15.95 -11.22 15.30
CA ALA A 296 17.05 -10.30 15.51
C ALA A 296 16.53 -8.86 15.59
N THR A 297 17.31 -7.98 16.18
CA THR A 297 16.98 -6.56 16.34
C THR A 297 18.18 -5.69 16.01
N ALA A 298 17.94 -4.52 15.43
CA ALA A 298 18.93 -3.47 15.20
C ALA A 298 18.29 -2.09 15.38
N ARG A 299 19.07 -1.02 15.17
CA ARG A 299 18.56 0.35 15.05
C ARG A 299 18.88 0.95 13.70
N CYS A 300 17.85 1.42 12.99
CA CYS A 300 17.96 2.11 11.70
C CYS A 300 17.35 3.51 11.85
N ASP A 301 18.07 4.55 11.45
CA ASP A 301 17.61 5.95 11.58
C ASP A 301 17.12 6.35 12.99
N GLY A 302 17.70 5.73 14.02
CA GLY A 302 17.33 5.96 15.42
C GLY A 302 16.12 5.15 15.90
N GLU A 303 15.45 4.40 15.04
CA GLU A 303 14.28 3.55 15.38
C GLU A 303 14.64 2.07 15.44
N ALA A 304 13.78 1.26 16.08
CA ALA A 304 13.93 -0.19 16.06
C ALA A 304 13.77 -0.74 14.64
N ALA A 305 14.59 -1.74 14.33
CA ALA A 305 14.37 -2.65 13.22
C ALA A 305 14.37 -4.06 13.76
N ASN A 306 13.38 -4.84 13.34
CA ASN A 306 13.20 -6.21 13.79
C ASN A 306 13.25 -7.14 12.57
N PHE A 307 13.89 -8.30 12.76
CA PHE A 307 14.07 -9.32 11.74
C PHE A 307 13.59 -10.65 12.29
N ALA A 308 12.97 -11.48 11.46
CA ALA A 308 12.55 -12.80 11.85
C ALA A 308 12.57 -13.78 10.67
N LEU A 309 12.63 -15.06 11.01
CA LEU A 309 12.49 -16.17 10.09
C LEU A 309 11.30 -17.03 10.52
N ASP A 310 10.33 -17.21 9.64
CA ASP A 310 9.33 -18.27 9.74
C ASP A 310 9.65 -19.38 8.73
N ALA A 311 9.51 -20.63 9.15
CA ALA A 311 9.85 -21.79 8.34
C ALA A 311 8.94 -22.97 8.68
N THR A 312 8.48 -23.67 7.64
CA THR A 312 7.69 -24.90 7.82
C THR A 312 8.48 -25.95 8.62
N LYS A 313 7.81 -26.90 9.28
CA LYS A 313 8.50 -27.92 10.09
C LYS A 313 9.41 -28.81 9.24
N ASP A 314 8.97 -29.15 8.04
CA ASP A 314 9.64 -30.09 7.13
C ASP A 314 10.38 -29.40 5.97
N THR A 315 11.04 -28.26 6.24
CA THR A 315 11.84 -27.55 5.23
C THR A 315 13.02 -28.42 4.77
N PRO A 316 13.11 -28.81 3.48
CA PRO A 316 14.13 -29.75 3.00
C PRO A 316 15.56 -29.22 3.20
N GLY A 317 16.41 -30.03 3.84
CA GLY A 317 17.83 -29.71 4.02
C GLY A 317 18.10 -28.48 4.90
N VAL A 318 17.14 -28.06 5.74
CA VAL A 318 17.28 -26.91 6.64
C VAL A 318 16.92 -27.32 8.07
N ASP A 319 17.95 -27.59 8.87
CA ASP A 319 17.79 -27.88 10.30
C ASP A 319 17.70 -26.60 11.17
N LYS A 320 17.65 -26.76 12.49
CA LYS A 320 17.57 -25.63 13.43
C LYS A 320 18.82 -24.74 13.40
N ALA A 321 20.01 -25.31 13.21
CA ALA A 321 21.25 -24.56 13.10
C ALA A 321 21.32 -23.80 11.77
N ASP A 322 20.85 -24.41 10.68
CA ASP A 322 20.70 -23.77 9.38
C ASP A 322 19.76 -22.57 9.46
N ARG A 323 18.58 -22.70 10.09
CA ARG A 323 17.65 -21.58 10.30
C ARG A 323 18.31 -20.38 10.98
N ARG A 324 19.10 -20.62 12.04
CA ARG A 324 19.84 -19.56 12.75
C ARG A 324 20.90 -18.91 11.87
N ARG A 325 21.65 -19.72 11.10
CA ARG A 325 22.65 -19.20 10.14
C ARG A 325 21.97 -18.35 9.07
N LEU A 326 20.88 -18.83 8.47
CA LEU A 326 20.15 -18.13 7.42
C LEU A 326 19.55 -16.81 7.91
N LEU A 327 18.96 -16.79 9.11
CA LEU A 327 18.48 -15.56 9.74
C LEU A 327 19.63 -14.55 9.93
N LYS A 328 20.80 -15.02 10.33
CA LYS A 328 21.98 -14.18 10.49
C LYS A 328 22.40 -13.54 9.16
N GLU A 329 22.52 -14.32 8.09
CA GLU A 329 22.85 -13.82 6.75
C GLU A 329 21.83 -12.77 6.28
N PHE A 330 20.54 -13.05 6.45
CA PHE A 330 19.46 -12.12 6.13
C PHE A 330 19.57 -10.81 6.92
N ALA A 331 19.68 -10.89 8.25
CA ALA A 331 19.69 -9.71 9.10
C ALA A 331 20.95 -8.86 8.89
N GLU A 332 22.12 -9.47 8.68
CA GLU A 332 23.36 -8.76 8.38
C GLU A 332 23.29 -8.04 7.03
N ASP A 333 22.71 -8.66 6.00
CA ASP A 333 22.48 -8.03 4.70
C ASP A 333 21.55 -6.81 4.82
N GLN A 334 20.40 -6.96 5.48
CA GLN A 334 19.44 -5.87 5.66
C GLN A 334 20.02 -4.71 6.49
N VAL A 335 20.76 -5.02 7.56
CA VAL A 335 21.47 -4.01 8.36
C VAL A 335 22.49 -3.24 7.52
N LYS A 336 23.27 -3.94 6.69
CA LYS A 336 24.26 -3.31 5.81
C LYS A 336 23.59 -2.39 4.78
N ARG A 337 22.53 -2.85 4.12
CA ARG A 337 21.79 -2.08 3.09
C ARG A 337 21.22 -0.78 3.63
N ARG A 338 20.69 -0.81 4.85
CA ARG A 338 20.04 0.35 5.48
C ARG A 338 20.93 1.13 6.45
N GLY A 339 22.22 0.79 6.55
CA GLY A 339 23.14 1.49 7.44
C GLY A 339 22.74 1.41 8.92
N CYS A 340 22.14 0.30 9.33
CA CYS A 340 21.67 0.11 10.70
C CYS A 340 22.83 -0.25 11.64
N SER A 341 22.60 -0.19 12.95
CA SER A 341 23.59 -0.48 13.98
C SER A 341 23.03 -1.33 15.12
N GLY A 342 23.91 -1.93 15.92
CA GLY A 342 23.53 -2.64 17.15
C GLY A 342 22.75 -3.94 16.93
N LEU A 343 23.08 -4.69 15.87
CA LEU A 343 22.45 -5.97 15.55
C LEU A 343 22.65 -6.99 16.68
N ARG A 344 21.56 -7.62 17.13
CA ARG A 344 21.48 -8.62 18.20
C ARG A 344 20.51 -9.74 17.83
N PHE A 345 20.83 -10.99 18.18
CA PHE A 345 20.07 -12.19 17.85
C PHE A 345 19.46 -12.84 19.08
N PHE A 346 18.29 -13.48 18.92
CA PHE A 346 17.52 -14.12 19.98
C PHE A 346 17.03 -15.53 19.58
#